data_AF-A0A7C5RHJ2-F1
#
_entry.id   AF-A0A7C5RHJ2-F1
#
_cell.length_a   1.000
_cell.length_b   1.000
_cell.length_c   1.000
_cell.angle_alpha   90.00
_cell.angle_beta   90.00
_cell.angle_gamma   90.00
#
_symmetry.space_group_name_H-M   'P 1'
#
loop_
_entity.id
_entity.type
_entity.pdbx_description
1 polymer ?
#
loop_
_entity_poly.entity_id
_entity_poly.type
_entity_poly.pdbx_seq_one_letter_code
_entity_poly.pdbx_strand_id
1 'polypeptide(L)'
;MNSLSLTIKKILPNYPPLLKLILILKKNKLFKNTKIKKLDNKTIIISTDNYNTFSLLNTNKSQILNYINNILKQINYNLTIENIKIINTPPSIKTTTQKTNQELLKKIKEIKGKLYGY
;
A
#
# COMPACT_ATOMS: atom_id res chain seq x y z
N MET A 1 8.45 -26.92 -12.67
CA MET A 1 7.94 -26.48 -11.35
C MET A 1 8.75 -25.27 -10.89
N ASN A 2 8.12 -24.11 -10.66
CA ASN A 2 8.83 -22.86 -10.36
C ASN A 2 9.62 -22.96 -9.05
N SER A 3 10.96 -22.98 -9.17
CA SER A 3 11.92 -23.07 -8.06
C SER A 3 11.69 -21.98 -7.01
N LEU A 4 11.29 -20.77 -7.42
CA LEU A 4 10.92 -19.67 -6.52
C LEU A 4 9.81 -20.04 -5.51
N SER A 5 8.82 -20.85 -5.91
CA SER A 5 7.71 -21.22 -5.02
C SER A 5 8.15 -22.15 -3.87
N LEU A 6 9.16 -22.98 -4.12
CA LEU A 6 9.73 -23.90 -3.14
C LEU A 6 10.67 -23.18 -2.17
N THR A 7 11.46 -22.23 -2.67
CA THR A 7 12.35 -21.39 -1.85
C THR A 7 11.54 -20.51 -0.90
N ILE A 8 10.47 -19.87 -1.39
CA ILE A 8 9.57 -19.06 -0.56
C ILE A 8 8.89 -19.91 0.52
N LYS A 9 8.43 -21.14 0.19
CA LYS A 9 7.83 -22.07 1.16
C LYS A 9 8.80 -22.49 2.27
N LYS A 10 10.08 -22.70 1.95
CA LYS A 10 11.10 -23.08 2.95
C LYS A 10 11.50 -21.94 3.89
N ILE A 11 11.43 -20.68 3.45
CA ILE A 11 11.84 -19.52 4.26
C ILE A 11 10.65 -18.92 5.05
N LEU A 12 9.42 -19.15 4.59
CA LEU A 12 8.16 -18.77 5.26
C LEU A 12 8.12 -18.96 6.79
N PRO A 13 8.55 -20.09 7.39
CA PRO A 13 8.48 -20.28 8.84
C PRO A 13 9.36 -19.31 9.64
N ASN A 14 10.47 -18.81 9.08
CA ASN A 14 11.43 -17.95 9.79
C ASN A 14 11.15 -16.45 9.66
N TYR A 15 10.17 -16.06 8.84
CA TYR A 15 9.88 -14.63 8.68
C TYR A 15 9.18 -14.03 9.90
N PRO A 16 9.43 -12.73 10.17
CA PRO A 16 8.69 -11.98 11.18
C PRO A 16 7.17 -12.05 10.93
N PRO A 17 6.35 -12.12 11.98
CA PRO A 17 4.89 -12.21 11.88
C PRO A 17 4.25 -11.14 10.99
N LEU A 18 4.76 -9.90 11.04
CA LEU A 18 4.33 -8.81 10.15
C LEU A 18 4.55 -9.14 8.67
N LEU A 19 5.69 -9.72 8.31
CA LEU A 19 5.97 -10.05 6.91
C LEU A 19 5.11 -11.22 6.43
N LYS A 20 4.89 -12.25 7.28
CA LYS A 20 3.96 -13.34 6.99
C LYS A 20 2.54 -12.81 6.74
N LEU A 21 2.07 -11.90 7.60
CA LEU A 21 0.79 -11.23 7.43
C LEU A 21 0.71 -10.45 6.11
N ILE A 22 1.74 -9.65 5.78
CA ILE A 22 1.82 -8.90 4.52
C ILE A 22 1.72 -9.84 3.32
N LEU A 23 2.49 -10.93 3.31
CA LEU A 23 2.50 -11.90 2.20
C LEU A 23 1.14 -12.56 1.99
N ILE A 24 0.44 -12.92 3.07
CA ILE A 24 -0.89 -13.51 3.00
C ILE A 24 -1.91 -12.49 2.50
N LEU A 25 -1.93 -11.28 3.10
CA LEU A 25 -2.86 -10.23 2.71
C LEU A 25 -2.70 -9.85 1.24
N LYS A 26 -1.47 -9.76 0.73
CA LYS A 26 -1.17 -9.42 -0.66
C LYS A 26 -1.74 -10.39 -1.70
N LYS A 27 -2.10 -11.62 -1.32
CA LYS A 27 -2.80 -12.56 -2.22
C LYS A 27 -4.24 -12.13 -2.50
N ASN A 28 -4.86 -11.37 -1.60
CA ASN A 28 -6.21 -10.86 -1.78
C ASN A 28 -6.20 -9.58 -2.66
N LYS A 29 -7.08 -9.54 -3.67
CA LYS A 29 -7.20 -8.41 -4.62
C LYS A 29 -7.35 -7.06 -3.90
N LEU A 30 -8.07 -7.02 -2.78
CA LEU A 30 -8.32 -5.80 -2.00
C LEU A 30 -7.03 -5.20 -1.41
N PHE A 31 -6.04 -6.04 -1.06
CA PHE A 31 -4.78 -5.61 -0.43
C PHE A 31 -3.60 -5.55 -1.41
N LYS A 32 -3.81 -5.91 -2.69
CA LYS A 32 -2.74 -5.95 -3.70
C LYS A 32 -1.98 -4.63 -3.80
N ASN A 33 -2.68 -3.50 -3.69
CA ASN A 33 -2.10 -2.15 -3.78
C ASN A 33 -2.08 -1.39 -2.43
N THR A 34 -2.29 -2.07 -1.30
CA THR A 34 -2.23 -1.44 0.02
C THR A 34 -0.83 -1.62 0.64
N LYS A 35 -0.39 -0.72 1.51
CA LYS A 35 0.84 -0.87 2.30
C LYS A 35 0.45 -1.06 3.75
N ILE A 36 0.97 -2.09 4.40
CA ILE A 36 0.80 -2.29 5.84
C ILE A 36 2.03 -1.63 6.48
N LYS A 37 1.82 -0.47 7.11
CA LYS A 37 2.89 0.38 7.63
C LYS A 37 3.38 -0.09 9.00
N LYS A 38 2.47 -0.61 9.83
CA LYS A 38 2.76 -0.92 11.22
C LYS A 38 1.80 -1.99 11.74
N LEU A 39 2.30 -2.84 12.62
CA LEU A 39 1.56 -3.80 13.42
C LEU A 39 2.09 -3.69 14.84
N ASP A 40 1.39 -2.92 15.67
CA ASP A 40 1.72 -2.76 17.08
C ASP A 40 0.83 -3.65 17.95
N ASN A 41 1.09 -3.65 19.26
CA ASN A 41 0.45 -4.50 20.27
C ASN A 41 -1.07 -4.65 20.14
N LYS A 42 -1.79 -3.68 19.56
CA LYS A 42 -3.26 -3.75 19.36
C LYS A 42 -3.76 -3.05 18.08
N THR A 43 -2.90 -2.45 17.27
CA THR A 43 -3.34 -1.63 16.12
C THR A 43 -2.56 -1.97 14.86
N ILE A 44 -3.29 -2.14 13.75
CA ILE A 44 -2.70 -2.24 12.42
C ILE A 44 -2.91 -0.94 11.63
N ILE A 45 -1.86 -0.48 10.96
CA ILE A 45 -1.92 0.70 10.08
C ILE A 45 -1.83 0.24 8.63
N ILE A 46 -2.89 0.49 7.87
CA ILE A 46 -2.97 0.20 6.44
C ILE A 46 -3.05 1.52 5.69
N SER A 47 -2.22 1.70 4.67
CA SER A 47 -2.31 2.84 3.77
C SER A 47 -2.59 2.40 2.34
N THR A 48 -3.39 3.17 1.61
CA THR A 48 -3.65 2.96 0.19
C THR A 48 -3.67 4.30 -0.51
N ASP A 49 -3.26 4.33 -1.78
CA ASP A 49 -3.31 5.49 -2.67
C ASP A 49 -4.54 5.52 -3.58
N ASN A 50 -5.40 4.52 -3.47
CA ASN A 50 -6.63 4.41 -4.22
C ASN A 50 -7.82 4.74 -3.30
N TYR A 51 -8.56 5.81 -3.61
CA TYR A 51 -9.71 6.25 -2.82
C TYR A 51 -10.83 5.20 -2.75
N ASN A 52 -11.09 4.47 -3.85
CA ASN A 52 -12.13 3.43 -3.85
C ASN A 52 -11.74 2.28 -2.92
N THR A 53 -10.46 1.87 -2.93
CA THR A 53 -9.93 0.88 -1.99
C THR A 53 -9.98 1.41 -0.56
N PHE A 54 -9.62 2.67 -0.32
CA PHE A 54 -9.73 3.32 0.99
C PHE A 54 -11.17 3.26 1.51
N SER A 55 -12.13 3.70 0.71
CA SER A 55 -13.55 3.73 1.05
C SER A 55 -14.06 2.32 1.39
N LEU A 56 -13.78 1.33 0.54
CA LEU A 56 -14.16 -0.07 0.78
C LEU A 56 -13.56 -0.64 2.07
N LEU A 57 -12.26 -0.38 2.32
CA LEU A 57 -11.60 -0.82 3.55
C LEU A 57 -12.20 -0.14 4.78
N ASN A 58 -12.54 1.15 4.67
CA ASN A 58 -13.07 1.94 5.77
C ASN A 58 -14.51 1.54 6.14
N THR A 59 -15.35 1.22 5.16
CA THR A 59 -16.72 0.72 5.36
C THR A 59 -16.72 -0.67 5.99
N ASN A 60 -15.78 -1.53 5.62
CA ASN A 60 -15.73 -2.93 6.09
C ASN A 60 -14.71 -3.17 7.22
N LYS A 61 -14.41 -2.14 8.02
CA LYS A 61 -13.35 -2.18 9.06
C LYS A 61 -13.43 -3.40 9.97
N SER A 62 -14.61 -3.71 10.52
CA SER A 62 -14.79 -4.82 11.47
C SER A 62 -14.56 -6.19 10.82
N GLN A 63 -15.02 -6.37 9.58
CA GLN A 63 -14.78 -7.61 8.83
C GLN A 63 -13.30 -7.80 8.52
N ILE A 64 -12.61 -6.72 8.15
CA ILE A 64 -11.16 -6.74 7.88
C ILE A 64 -10.38 -7.04 9.15
N LEU A 65 -10.76 -6.43 10.28
CA LEU A 65 -10.16 -6.69 11.58
C LEU A 65 -10.26 -8.18 11.96
N ASN A 66 -11.46 -8.76 11.82
CA ASN A 66 -11.69 -10.18 12.06
C ASN A 66 -10.87 -11.06 11.11
N TYR A 67 -10.83 -10.71 9.83
CA TYR A 67 -10.03 -11.41 8.83
C TYR A 67 -8.53 -11.41 9.17
N ILE A 68 -7.99 -10.25 9.57
CA ILE A 68 -6.59 -10.12 9.99
C ILE A 68 -6.30 -10.94 11.25
N ASN A 69 -7.16 -10.86 12.27
CA ASN A 69 -7.00 -11.65 13.49
C ASN A 69 -7.03 -13.16 13.22
N ASN A 70 -7.87 -13.62 12.29
CA ASN A 70 -7.88 -15.01 11.86
C ASN A 70 -6.56 -15.42 11.19
N ILE A 71 -5.98 -14.56 10.35
CA ILE A 71 -4.66 -14.80 9.76
C ILE A 71 -3.57 -14.85 10.83
N LEU A 72 -3.59 -13.92 11.80
CA LEU A 72 -2.62 -13.89 12.90
C LEU A 72 -2.64 -15.20 13.71
N LYS A 73 -3.84 -15.72 13.99
CA LYS A 73 -4.02 -17.06 14.60
C LYS A 73 -3.44 -18.17 13.73
N GLN A 74 -3.69 -18.16 12.42
CA GLN A 74 -3.16 -19.16 11.48
C GLN A 74 -1.63 -19.19 11.41
N ILE A 75 -0.96 -18.06 11.63
CA ILE A 75 0.51 -17.98 11.65
C ILE A 75 1.10 -18.16 13.06
N ASN A 76 0.29 -18.61 14.03
CA ASN A 76 0.65 -18.78 15.44
C ASN A 76 1.24 -17.52 16.08
N TYR A 77 0.72 -16.34 15.71
CA TYR A 77 1.11 -15.08 16.32
C TYR A 77 0.10 -14.71 17.41
N ASN A 78 0.56 -14.77 18.67
CA ASN A 78 -0.26 -14.50 19.85
C ASN A 78 -0.46 -12.99 20.06
N LEU A 79 -1.10 -12.34 19.10
CA LEU A 79 -1.43 -10.92 19.14
C LEU A 79 -2.83 -10.73 18.56
N THR A 80 -3.68 -10.04 19.32
CA THR A 80 -5.03 -9.68 18.88
C THR A 80 -5.04 -8.19 18.54
N ILE A 81 -5.37 -7.88 17.29
CA ILE A 81 -5.55 -6.50 16.85
C ILE A 81 -6.96 -6.07 17.26
N GLU A 82 -7.04 -4.99 18.02
CA GLU A 82 -8.29 -4.40 18.48
C GLU A 82 -8.74 -3.27 17.55
N ASN A 83 -7.80 -2.63 16.85
CA ASN A 83 -8.09 -1.46 16.04
C ASN A 83 -7.36 -1.45 14.69
N ILE A 84 -7.99 -0.85 13.69
CA ILE A 84 -7.46 -0.72 12.33
C ILE A 84 -7.51 0.74 11.89
N LYS A 85 -6.33 1.32 11.67
CA LYS A 85 -6.19 2.68 11.12
C LYS A 85 -5.91 2.58 9.63
N ILE A 86 -6.86 3.07 8.83
CA ILE A 86 -6.75 3.11 7.37
C ILE A 86 -6.44 4.54 6.95
N ILE A 87 -5.38 4.72 6.19
CA ILE A 87 -4.89 6.03 5.75
C ILE A 87 -4.97 6.09 4.23
N ASN A 88 -5.69 7.08 3.69
CA ASN A 88 -5.54 7.42 2.29
C ASN A 88 -4.24 8.23 2.13
N THR A 89 -3.23 7.63 1.52
CA THR A 89 -2.02 8.35 1.14
C THR A 89 -2.24 8.96 -0.24
N PRO A 90 -1.94 10.24 -0.48
CA PRO A 90 -1.99 10.76 -1.83
C PRO A 90 -1.11 9.89 -2.74
N PRO A 91 -1.53 9.62 -3.99
CA PRO A 91 -0.70 8.90 -4.93
C PRO A 91 0.67 9.59 -4.97
N SER A 92 1.73 8.81 -4.75
CA SER A 92 3.09 9.30 -4.92
C SER A 92 3.15 9.86 -6.32
N ILE A 93 3.31 11.17 -6.45
CA ILE A 93 3.47 11.85 -7.73
C ILE A 93 4.69 11.23 -8.39
N LYS A 94 4.49 10.20 -9.21
CA LYS A 94 5.51 9.77 -10.15
C LYS A 94 5.60 10.91 -11.15
N THR A 95 6.82 11.33 -11.40
CA THR A 95 7.31 12.53 -12.10
C THR A 95 6.89 12.67 -13.57
N THR A 96 5.68 12.25 -13.94
CA THR A 96 5.14 12.45 -15.30
C THR A 96 4.56 13.86 -15.42
N THR A 97 3.73 14.30 -14.46
CA THR A 97 3.08 15.62 -14.48
C THR A 97 4.06 16.78 -14.29
N GLN A 98 5.17 16.56 -13.59
CA GLN A 98 6.22 17.58 -13.44
C GLN A 98 6.97 17.83 -14.76
N LYS A 99 7.24 16.80 -15.57
CA LYS A 99 7.87 16.98 -16.89
C LYS A 99 6.94 17.72 -17.85
N THR A 100 5.65 17.38 -17.89
CA THR A 100 4.68 18.09 -18.73
C THR A 100 4.52 19.54 -18.29
N ASN A 101 4.48 19.83 -16.99
CA ASN A 101 4.41 21.19 -16.48
C ASN A 101 5.69 21.99 -16.73
N GLN A 102 6.87 21.36 -16.68
CA GLN A 102 8.14 21.99 -17.03
C GLN A 102 8.23 22.27 -18.55
N GLU A 103 7.76 21.37 -19.40
CA GLU A 103 7.67 21.62 -20.85
C GLU A 103 6.67 22.72 -21.19
N LEU A 104 5.52 22.77 -20.50
CA LEU A 104 4.55 23.86 -20.64
C LEU A 104 5.14 25.20 -20.23
N LEU A 105 5.83 25.25 -19.09
CA LEU A 105 6.54 26.45 -18.63
C LEU A 105 7.63 26.89 -19.60
N LYS A 106 8.36 25.93 -20.20
CA LYS A 106 9.38 26.21 -21.22
C LYS A 106 8.75 26.80 -22.48
N LYS A 107 7.65 26.21 -22.99
CA LYS A 107 6.91 26.74 -24.14
C LYS A 107 6.31 28.12 -23.87
N ILE A 108 5.77 28.36 -22.66
CA ILE A 108 5.26 29.69 -22.27
C ILE A 108 6.40 30.73 -22.26
N LYS A 109 7.59 30.35 -21.80
CA LYS A 109 8.76 31.24 -21.80
C LYS A 109 9.22 31.55 -23.24
N GLU A 110 9.25 30.56 -24.13
CA GLU A 110 9.57 30.75 -25.56
C GLU A 110 8.55 31.65 -26.26
N ILE A 111 7.25 31.47 -25.99
CA ILE A 111 6.18 32.31 -26.53
C ILE A 111 6.33 33.76 -26.05
N LYS A 112 6.62 33.97 -24.76
CA LYS A 112 6.86 35.31 -24.22
C LYS A 112 8.10 35.98 -24.82
N GLY A 113 9.21 35.24 -25.00
CA GLY A 113 10.40 35.77 -25.67
C GLY A 113 10.12 36.23 -27.10
N LYS A 114 9.32 35.45 -27.85
CA LYS A 114 8.88 35.83 -29.21
C LYS A 114 7.92 37.02 -29.25
N LEU A 115 7.03 37.13 -28.27
CA LEU A 115 6.04 38.23 -28.18
C LEU A 115 6.67 39.55 -27.74
N TYR A 116 7.69 39.51 -26.87
CA TYR A 116 8.22 40.70 -26.20
C TYR A 116 9.70 40.98 -26.51
N GLY A 117 10.34 40.21 -27.40
CA GLY A 117 11.64 40.56 -27.98
C GLY A 117 12.82 40.52 -27.00
N TYR A 118 12.91 39.48 -26.18
CA TYR A 118 14.09 39.14 -25.36
C TYR A 118 14.53 37.71 -25.61
#